data_AF-A0A819NQX2-F1
#
_entry.id   AF-A0A819NQX2-F1
#
_cell.length_a   1.000
_cell.length_b   1.000
_cell.length_c   1.000
_cell.angle_alpha   90.00
_cell.angle_beta   90.00
_cell.angle_gamma   90.00
#
_symmetry.space_group_name_H-M   'P 1'
#
loop_
_entity.id
_entity.type
_entity.pdbx_description
1 polymer ?
#
loop_
_entity_poly.entity_id
_entity_poly.type
_entity_poly.pdbx_seq_one_letter_code
_entity_poly.pdbx_strand_id
1 'polypeptide(L)'
;MPYIQDARYNTTTKAIEINLTYGGGCTEHKFHLKIGICLERYPVQCDAKLIDLTTNDFCDAFIHRKISISIHEAGLDNDYYKGASIEIQGAGDSKAFVSLRQ
;
A
#
# COMPACT_ATOMS: atom_id res chain seq x y z
N MET A 1 9.91 -7.35 -1.39
CA MET A 1 9.07 -6.22 -0.92
C MET A 1 9.42 -5.00 -1.75
N PRO A 2 8.44 -4.20 -2.21
CA PRO A 2 8.69 -3.00 -3.01
C PRO A 2 9.14 -1.82 -2.14
N TYR A 3 10.00 -0.96 -2.68
CA TYR A 3 10.41 0.31 -2.06
C TYR A 3 9.35 1.39 -2.33
N ILE A 4 8.84 2.05 -1.28
CA ILE A 4 7.76 3.04 -1.42
C ILE A 4 8.35 4.44 -1.53
N GLN A 5 7.93 5.18 -2.56
CA GLN A 5 8.31 6.59 -2.76
C GLN A 5 7.28 7.52 -2.13
N ASP A 6 6.00 7.30 -2.42
CA ASP A 6 4.88 8.01 -1.81
C ASP A 6 3.59 7.20 -1.93
N ALA A 7 2.59 7.57 -1.16
CA ALA A 7 1.25 7.02 -1.25
C ALA A 7 0.21 8.08 -0.90
N ARG A 8 -0.98 7.96 -1.50
CA ARG A 8 -2.11 8.86 -1.25
C ARG A 8 -3.45 8.15 -1.42
N TYR A 9 -4.46 8.65 -0.74
CA TYR A 9 -5.83 8.19 -0.94
C TYR A 9 -6.48 9.02 -2.05
N ASN A 10 -7.06 8.34 -3.03
CA ASN A 10 -7.88 8.93 -4.07
C ASN A 10 -9.36 8.74 -3.69
N THR A 11 -10.02 9.84 -3.33
CA THR A 11 -11.43 9.84 -2.88
C THR A 11 -12.40 9.51 -4.01
N THR A 12 -12.06 9.81 -5.26
CA THR A 12 -12.89 9.51 -6.44
C THR A 12 -12.92 8.02 -6.74
N THR A 13 -11.75 7.36 -6.74
CA THR A 13 -11.64 5.92 -7.04
C THR A 13 -11.74 5.04 -5.80
N LYS A 14 -11.79 5.63 -4.60
CA LYS A 14 -11.74 4.92 -3.31
C LYS A 14 -10.56 3.94 -3.24
N ALA A 15 -9.40 4.39 -3.68
CA ALA A 15 -8.19 3.57 -3.72
C ALA A 15 -6.98 4.29 -3.13
N ILE A 16 -6.05 3.51 -2.60
CA ILE A 16 -4.73 3.96 -2.19
C ILE A 16 -3.82 3.84 -3.41
N GLU A 17 -3.40 4.99 -3.93
CA GLU A 17 -2.40 5.09 -4.98
C GLU A 17 -1.01 5.06 -4.34
N ILE A 18 -0.15 4.15 -4.77
CA ILE A 18 1.20 3.98 -4.22
C ILE A 18 2.19 4.06 -5.36
N ASN A 19 3.13 5.00 -5.28
CA ASN A 19 4.29 5.06 -6.17
C ASN A 19 5.41 4.25 -5.54
N LEU A 20 5.88 3.24 -6.26
CA LEU A 20 6.85 2.28 -5.74
C LEU A 20 7.90 1.92 -6.78
N THR A 21 9.02 1.38 -6.27
CA THR A 21 10.11 0.82 -7.06
C THR A 21 10.32 -0.63 -6.63
N TYR A 22 10.47 -1.54 -7.59
CA TYR A 22 10.75 -2.95 -7.33
C TYR A 22 11.69 -3.53 -8.39
N GLY A 23 12.40 -4.60 -8.02
CA GLY A 23 13.19 -5.41 -8.94
C GLY A 23 12.32 -6.49 -9.59
N GLY A 24 12.55 -6.80 -10.86
CA GLY A 24 11.76 -7.75 -11.65
C GLY A 24 11.43 -7.19 -13.02
N GLY A 25 10.31 -7.61 -13.60
CA GLY A 25 9.72 -6.96 -14.78
C GLY A 25 9.50 -7.88 -15.97
N CYS A 26 9.85 -9.16 -15.88
CA CYS A 26 9.49 -10.14 -16.89
C CYS A 26 8.12 -10.77 -16.65
N THR A 27 7.60 -10.65 -15.43
CA THR A 27 6.27 -11.12 -15.06
C THR A 27 5.41 -9.99 -14.53
N GLU A 28 4.10 -10.20 -14.49
CA GLU A 28 3.21 -9.25 -13.84
C GLU A 28 3.35 -9.35 -12.32
N HIS A 29 3.72 -8.23 -11.69
CA HIS A 29 3.81 -8.14 -10.23
C HIS A 29 2.45 -7.90 -9.59
N LYS A 30 2.08 -8.74 -8.60
CA LYS A 30 0.85 -8.62 -7.82
C LYS A 30 1.16 -8.11 -6.42
N PHE A 31 0.63 -6.94 -6.10
CA PHE A 31 0.84 -6.32 -4.79
C PHE A 31 -0.39 -6.45 -3.91
N HIS A 32 -0.17 -6.70 -2.62
CA HIS A 32 -1.22 -6.79 -1.61
C HIS A 32 -0.87 -5.92 -0.40
N LEU A 33 -1.85 -5.16 0.08
CA LEU A 33 -1.72 -4.35 1.28
C LEU A 33 -2.23 -5.15 2.48
N LYS A 34 -1.32 -5.63 3.33
CA LYS A 34 -1.67 -6.36 4.54
C LYS A 34 -1.80 -5.39 5.71
N ILE A 35 -3.00 -5.22 6.24
CA ILE A 35 -3.25 -4.40 7.43
C ILE A 35 -2.71 -5.13 8.67
N GLY A 36 -1.97 -4.38 9.49
CA GLY A 36 -1.37 -4.80 10.73
C GLY A 36 -2.20 -4.39 11.94
N ILE A 37 -1.50 -3.99 13.00
CA ILE A 37 -2.14 -3.55 14.24
C ILE A 37 -2.70 -2.14 14.06
N CYS A 38 -3.91 -1.92 14.56
CA CYS A 38 -4.53 -0.61 14.64
C CYS A 38 -4.57 -0.14 16.10
N LEU A 39 -4.15 1.10 16.32
CA LEU A 39 -4.31 1.81 17.57
C LEU A 39 -5.73 2.39 17.63
N GLU A 40 -6.49 1.95 18.63
CA GLU A 40 -7.83 2.39 18.98
C GLU A 40 -7.86 3.84 19.51
N ARG A 41 -7.45 4.79 18.66
CA ARG A 41 -7.53 6.23 18.89
C ARG A 41 -8.43 6.84 17.82
N TYR A 42 -8.90 8.07 18.04
CA TYR A 42 -9.71 8.76 17.04
C TYR A 42 -8.92 9.92 16.41
N PRO A 43 -8.65 9.91 15.09
CA PRO A 43 -8.91 8.82 14.14
C PRO A 43 -7.99 7.61 14.36
N VAL A 44 -8.43 6.43 13.90
CA VAL A 44 -7.68 5.17 14.03
C VAL A 44 -6.35 5.28 13.30
N GLN A 45 -5.30 4.71 13.89
CA GLN A 45 -3.97 4.67 13.29
C GLN A 45 -3.57 3.22 13.07
N CYS A 46 -3.33 2.80 11.82
CA CYS A 46 -2.99 1.42 11.50
C CYS A 46 -1.63 1.32 10.85
N ASP A 47 -0.89 0.28 11.21
CA ASP A 47 0.26 -0.16 10.43
C ASP A 47 -0.23 -1.02 9.26
N ALA A 48 0.46 -0.97 8.14
CA ALA A 48 0.24 -1.84 7.00
C ALA A 48 1.57 -2.22 6.34
N LYS A 49 1.60 -3.37 5.67
CA LYS A 49 2.76 -3.83 4.90
C LYS A 49 2.39 -4.05 3.45
N LEU A 50 3.18 -3.50 2.54
CA LEU A 50 3.03 -3.75 1.12
C LEU A 50 3.82 -5.01 0.74
N ILE A 51 3.10 -6.03 0.30
CA ILE A 51 3.66 -7.35 -0.01
C ILE A 51 3.60 -7.56 -1.52
N ASP A 52 4.71 -8.01 -2.09
CA ASP A 52 4.74 -8.52 -3.46
C ASP A 52 4.49 -10.03 -3.41
N LEU A 53 3.42 -10.47 -4.07
CA LEU A 53 2.99 -11.87 -4.13
C LEU A 53 3.56 -12.61 -5.34
N THR A 54 4.30 -11.92 -6.20
CA THR A 54 4.87 -12.53 -7.39
C THR A 54 6.06 -13.42 -7.04
N THR A 55 6.05 -14.62 -7.63
CA THR A 55 7.10 -15.61 -7.51
C THR A 55 7.74 -15.84 -8.87
N ASN A 56 9.04 -16.15 -8.88
CA ASN A 56 9.79 -16.50 -10.10
C ASN A 56 9.88 -15.39 -11.16
N ASP A 57 10.16 -14.15 -10.76
CA ASP A 57 10.67 -13.13 -11.69
C ASP A 57 12.21 -13.11 -11.62
N PHE A 58 12.87 -13.60 -12.67
CA PHE A 58 14.33 -13.72 -12.74
C PHE A 58 14.99 -12.52 -13.42
N CYS A 59 14.24 -11.46 -13.70
CA CYS A 59 14.76 -10.29 -14.38
C CYS A 59 15.24 -9.24 -13.38
N ASP A 60 16.41 -8.66 -13.65
CA ASP A 60 17.05 -7.66 -12.77
C ASP A 60 16.77 -6.22 -13.23
N ALA A 61 15.56 -5.94 -13.71
CA ALA A 61 15.19 -4.57 -14.06
C ALA A 61 14.63 -3.83 -12.83
N PHE A 62 14.96 -2.54 -12.72
CA PHE A 62 14.37 -1.63 -11.74
C PHE A 62 13.14 -0.99 -12.36
N ILE A 63 11.96 -1.37 -11.86
CA ILE A 63 10.67 -0.88 -12.37
C ILE A 63 10.11 0.16 -11.41
N HIS A 64 9.79 1.33 -11.95
CA HIS A 64 9.03 2.37 -11.26
C HIS A 64 7.57 2.28 -11.70
N ARG A 65 6.65 2.10 -10.75
CA ARG A 65 5.23 1.91 -11.06
C ARG A 65 4.36 2.60 -10.02
N LYS A 66 3.26 3.16 -10.50
CA LYS A 66 2.12 3.53 -9.67
C LYS A 66 1.13 2.38 -9.66
N ILE A 67 0.82 1.87 -8.47
CA ILE A 67 -0.25 0.88 -8.26
C ILE A 67 -1.44 1.55 -7.57
N SER A 68 -2.60 0.93 -7.69
CA SER A 68 -3.84 1.37 -7.07
C SER A 68 -4.48 0.17 -6.39
N ILE A 69 -4.64 0.24 -5.06
CA ILE A 69 -5.28 -0.81 -4.26
C ILE A 69 -6.57 -0.23 -3.71
N SER A 70 -7.72 -0.83 -4.03
CA SER A 70 -8.99 -0.32 -3.51
C SER A 70 -9.05 -0.51 -1.99
N ILE A 71 -9.72 0.41 -1.28
CA ILE A 71 -9.91 0.26 0.18
C ILE A 71 -10.73 -0.99 0.51
N HIS A 72 -11.58 -1.44 -0.41
CA HIS A 72 -12.34 -2.68 -0.27
C HIS A 72 -11.43 -3.92 -0.30
N GLU A 73 -10.54 -4.03 -1.29
CA GLU A 73 -9.55 -5.12 -1.36
C GLU A 73 -8.61 -5.15 -0.14
N ALA A 74 -8.35 -4.00 0.46
CA ALA A 74 -7.54 -3.87 1.66
C ALA A 74 -8.32 -4.11 2.98
N GLY A 75 -9.64 -4.32 2.93
CA GLY A 75 -10.49 -4.49 4.12
C GLY A 75 -10.65 -3.21 4.96
N LEU A 76 -10.55 -2.05 4.31
CA LEU A 76 -10.58 -0.70 4.89
C LEU A 76 -11.87 0.07 4.54
N ASP A 77 -12.91 -0.62 4.07
CA ASP A 77 -14.16 -0.04 3.58
C ASP A 77 -15.25 0.13 4.65
N ASN A 78 -14.99 -0.30 5.88
CA ASN A 78 -15.91 -0.14 7.00
C ASN A 78 -15.77 1.24 7.68
N ASP A 79 -16.78 1.63 8.48
CA ASP A 79 -16.80 2.92 9.18
C ASP A 79 -15.70 3.08 10.24
N TYR A 80 -15.16 1.98 10.75
CA TYR A 80 -14.06 2.01 11.73
C TYR A 80 -12.80 2.68 11.16
N TYR A 81 -12.55 2.53 9.85
CA TYR A 81 -11.39 3.16 9.18
C TYR A 81 -11.67 4.55 8.63
N LYS A 82 -12.85 5.13 8.87
CA LYS A 82 -13.20 6.45 8.33
C LYS A 82 -12.28 7.53 8.91
N GLY A 83 -11.52 8.20 8.05
CA GLY A 83 -10.53 9.21 8.46
C GLY A 83 -9.25 8.63 9.08
N ALA A 84 -9.07 7.30 9.06
CA ALA A 84 -7.90 6.63 9.60
C ALA A 84 -6.60 7.09 8.93
N SER A 85 -5.51 7.00 9.69
CA SER A 85 -4.16 7.17 9.17
C SER A 85 -3.48 5.82 9.07
N ILE A 86 -2.90 5.51 7.90
CA ILE A 86 -2.26 4.24 7.62
C ILE A 86 -0.78 4.48 7.34
N GLU A 87 0.10 3.88 8.13
CA GLU A 87 1.53 3.79 7.83
C GLU A 87 1.79 2.53 7.00
N ILE A 88 2.14 2.71 5.73
CA ILE A 88 2.45 1.61 4.81
C ILE A 88 3.95 1.39 4.79
N GLN A 89 4.41 0.22 5.22
CA GLN A 89 5.81 -0.20 5.21
C GLN A 89 6.15 -0.95 3.92
N GLY A 90 7.26 -0.54 3.29
CA GLY A 90 7.87 -1.17 2.12
C GLY A 90 9.17 -1.91 2.46
N ALA A 91 10.03 -2.09 1.46
CA ALA A 91 11.38 -2.62 1.65
C ALA A 91 12.33 -1.61 2.29
N GLY A 92 13.33 -2.12 3.01
CA GLY A 92 14.28 -1.30 3.76
C GLY A 92 13.56 -0.55 4.87
N ASP A 93 13.78 0.76 4.92
CA ASP A 93 13.14 1.73 5.80
C ASP A 93 12.05 2.56 5.10
N SER A 94 11.70 2.22 3.84
CA SER A 94 10.70 2.97 3.09
C SER A 94 9.31 2.84 3.69
N LYS A 95 8.63 3.98 3.81
CA LYS A 95 7.26 4.06 4.32
C LYS A 95 6.52 5.26 3.77
N ALA A 96 5.20 5.16 3.74
CA ALA A 96 4.32 6.28 3.38
C ALA A 96 3.11 6.34 4.32
N PHE A 97 2.64 7.55 4.59
CA PHE A 97 1.46 7.79 5.41
C PHE A 97 0.28 8.18 4.53
N VAL A 98 -0.83 7.46 4.69
CA VAL A 98 -2.06 7.70 3.94
C VAL A 98 -3.18 8.07 4.91
N SER A 99 -3.85 9.19 4.66
CA SER A 99 -5.04 9.59 5.41
C SER A 99 -6.29 9.26 4.60
N LEU A 100 -7.18 8.42 5.16
CA LEU A 100 -8.46 8.07 4.56
C LEU A 100 -9.55 9.13 4.82
N ARG A 101 -9.18 10.41 4.70
CA ARG A 101 -10.13 11.52 4.83
C ARG A 101 -10.95 11.59 3.54
N GLN A 102 -12.28 11.50 3.71
CA GLN A 102 -13.27 11.69 2.65
C GLN A 102 -13.66 13.16 2.56
#